data_AF-A0ABD6S3U0-F1
#
_entry.id   AF-A0ABD6S3U0-F1
#
_cell.length_a   1.000
_cell.length_b   1.000
_cell.length_c   1.000
_cell.angle_alpha   90.00
_cell.angle_beta   90.00
_cell.angle_gamma   90.00
#
_symmetry.space_group_name_H-M   'P 1'
#
loop_
_entity.id
_entity.type
_entity.pdbx_description
1 polymer ?
#
loop_
_entity_poly.entity_id
_entity_poly.type
_entity_poly.pdbx_seq_one_letter_code
_entity_poly.pdbx_strand_id
1 'polypeptide(L)'
;MKGYLKIVMLFLALACMFALTACKGTDEKKETNPTSENNKNEQSNSSEEQKNPEAKPSNEKTTKPSPEPDSKNRTFNQKSINHVKDLFELAKEGKVPNVPFAAHTGDIEEIEKAWGKANKTEHAGNGMYATFTNKNVVFGFNKGSQVFDVRSYHAELKSITLQEIEKALGKPSSVKGNGEDKIYVYKVNNQYELKFVIPKSTGKVDHISVFSPEDSINKMAG
;
A
#
# COMPACT_ATOMS: atom_id res chain seq x y z
N MET A 1 23.51 -23.19 -40.75
CA MET A 1 24.38 -22.17 -41.38
C MET A 1 23.92 -21.94 -42.81
N LYS A 2 23.45 -20.71 -43.10
CA LYS A 2 23.06 -20.08 -44.39
C LYS A 2 22.11 -18.95 -43.95
N GLY A 3 22.59 -17.74 -43.67
CA GLY A 3 23.00 -16.73 -44.66
C GLY A 3 21.74 -16.03 -45.16
N TYR A 4 21.47 -14.78 -44.76
CA TYR A 4 21.50 -13.55 -45.59
C TYR A 4 20.35 -12.68 -45.04
N LEU A 5 20.30 -11.35 -45.00
CA LEU A 5 21.10 -10.25 -45.52
C LEU A 5 20.52 -8.95 -44.91
N LYS A 6 21.37 -7.94 -44.75
CA LYS A 6 21.13 -6.61 -44.18
C LYS A 6 20.14 -5.76 -44.99
N ILE A 7 19.32 -4.94 -44.33
CA ILE A 7 18.75 -3.65 -44.82
C ILE A 7 18.69 -2.73 -43.58
N VAL A 8 19.65 -1.84 -43.33
CA VAL A 8 19.84 -0.46 -43.85
C VAL A 8 18.69 0.50 -43.48
N MET A 9 18.98 1.30 -42.43
CA MET A 9 18.68 2.72 -42.20
C MET A 9 17.67 3.44 -43.11
N LEU A 10 16.72 4.17 -42.51
CA LEU A 10 16.52 5.58 -42.88
C LEU A 10 15.85 6.39 -41.76
N PHE A 11 16.58 7.40 -41.29
CA PHE A 11 16.08 8.52 -40.48
C PHE A 11 15.11 9.38 -41.32
N LEU A 12 13.97 9.76 -40.75
CA LEU A 12 13.29 10.99 -41.18
C LEU A 12 12.76 11.73 -39.94
N ALA A 13 13.57 12.69 -39.50
CA ALA A 13 13.15 13.73 -38.57
C ALA A 13 12.17 14.65 -39.30
N LEU A 14 10.94 14.76 -38.80
CA LEU A 14 10.01 15.81 -39.21
C LEU A 14 9.80 16.74 -38.02
N ALA A 15 10.64 17.78 -37.96
CA ALA A 15 10.42 18.94 -37.12
C ALA A 15 9.53 19.93 -37.87
N CYS A 16 8.35 20.24 -37.32
CA CYS A 16 7.61 21.46 -37.64
C CYS A 16 7.17 22.14 -36.33
N MET A 17 7.76 23.31 -36.12
CA MET A 17 7.43 24.28 -35.08
C MET A 17 6.16 25.09 -35.39
N PHE A 18 5.72 25.82 -34.35
CA PHE A 18 4.83 27.00 -34.31
C PHE A 18 3.32 26.68 -34.19
N ALA A 19 2.54 27.32 -33.30
CA ALA A 19 2.67 28.69 -32.79
C ALA A 19 2.16 28.85 -31.34
N LEU A 20 2.80 29.79 -30.62
CA LEU A 20 2.31 30.40 -29.40
C LEU A 20 1.23 31.44 -29.75
N THR A 21 0.04 31.32 -29.20
CA THR A 21 -0.95 32.41 -29.15
C THR A 21 -0.94 33.03 -27.76
N ALA A 22 -0.39 34.25 -27.71
CA ALA A 22 -0.51 35.18 -26.60
C ALA A 22 -1.84 35.94 -26.72
N CYS A 23 -2.56 36.10 -25.61
CA CYS A 23 -3.57 37.14 -25.45
C CYS A 23 -3.24 37.94 -24.17
N LYS A 24 -3.16 39.27 -24.35
CA LYS A 24 -3.00 40.33 -23.36
C LYS A 24 -4.37 40.81 -22.85
N GLY A 25 -4.39 41.42 -21.66
CA GLY A 25 -5.47 42.28 -21.13
C GLY A 25 -5.63 42.12 -19.61
N THR A 26 -4.87 42.79 -18.75
CA THR A 26 -4.94 44.20 -18.29
C THR A 26 -5.90 44.42 -17.10
N ASP A 27 -5.28 44.83 -15.99
CA ASP A 27 -5.65 45.68 -14.84
C ASP A 27 -6.78 45.34 -13.84
N GLU A 28 -6.29 45.23 -12.60
CA GLU A 28 -6.80 45.66 -11.29
C GLU A 28 -8.25 46.19 -11.16
N LYS A 29 -8.92 45.65 -10.14
CA LYS A 29 -9.67 46.48 -9.19
C LYS A 29 -9.55 45.94 -7.76
N LYS A 30 -9.12 46.83 -6.88
CA LYS A 30 -9.00 46.72 -5.42
C LYS A 30 -10.22 47.39 -4.79
N GLU A 31 -10.78 46.79 -3.74
CA GLU A 31 -11.53 47.35 -2.59
C GLU A 31 -12.34 46.20 -1.94
N THR A 32 -12.48 45.98 -0.64
CA THR A 32 -12.46 46.87 0.55
C THR A 32 -12.22 46.04 1.85
N ASN A 33 -11.34 46.55 2.73
CA ASN A 33 -11.31 46.68 4.22
C ASN A 33 -12.25 45.85 5.16
N PRO A 34 -12.03 45.87 6.51
CA PRO A 34 -10.80 45.97 7.33
C PRO A 34 -10.77 45.10 8.62
N THR A 35 -9.63 45.13 9.36
CA THR A 35 -9.45 45.13 10.85
C THR A 35 -10.05 43.95 11.66
N SER A 36 -9.40 43.26 12.59
CA SER A 36 -8.39 43.51 13.65
C SER A 36 -7.83 42.11 14.03
N GLU A 37 -6.65 41.88 14.60
CA GLU A 37 -6.24 42.38 15.90
C GLU A 37 -4.76 42.02 16.14
N ASN A 38 -4.14 42.82 16.99
CA ASN A 38 -2.72 42.95 17.23
C ASN A 38 -2.27 42.14 18.44
N ASN A 39 -0.94 41.95 18.52
CA ASN A 39 -0.11 41.64 19.69
C ASN A 39 0.09 40.17 20.09
N LYS A 40 1.23 39.76 20.65
CA LYS A 40 2.65 40.20 20.67
C LYS A 40 3.32 39.22 21.67
N ASN A 41 4.55 38.77 21.37
CA ASN A 41 5.59 38.30 22.32
C ASN A 41 5.30 37.04 23.16
N GLU A 42 6.25 36.22 23.61
CA GLU A 42 7.70 36.09 23.46
C GLU A 42 8.09 34.69 24.02
N GLN A 43 8.96 33.99 23.29
CA GLN A 43 10.23 33.37 23.69
C GLN A 43 10.46 32.66 25.05
N SER A 44 11.22 31.54 24.92
CA SER A 44 12.20 30.91 25.82
C SER A 44 11.71 29.95 26.91
N ASN A 45 12.52 29.06 27.47
CA ASN A 45 13.59 28.14 27.04
C ASN A 45 13.93 27.33 28.33
N SER A 46 14.47 26.11 28.17
CA SER A 46 15.39 25.42 29.11
C SER A 46 14.91 24.68 30.39
N SER A 47 15.20 23.37 30.37
CA SER A 47 16.09 22.59 31.30
C SER A 47 15.60 21.96 32.63
N GLU A 48 15.83 20.62 32.67
CA GLU A 48 16.56 19.79 33.66
C GLU A 48 16.01 19.51 35.09
N GLU A 49 15.55 18.26 35.25
CA GLU A 49 16.08 17.15 36.07
C GLU A 49 16.34 17.22 37.60
N GLN A 50 15.90 16.14 38.27
CA GLN A 50 16.39 15.47 39.50
C GLN A 50 15.99 15.96 40.93
N LYS A 51 15.20 15.14 41.66
CA LYS A 51 15.66 14.25 42.77
C LYS A 51 14.51 13.56 43.56
N ASN A 52 14.63 12.24 43.71
CA ASN A 52 14.11 11.40 44.83
C ASN A 52 15.09 11.56 46.05
N PRO A 53 14.93 11.01 47.29
CA PRO A 53 14.14 9.84 47.73
C PRO A 53 13.50 9.87 49.13
N GLU A 54 12.56 8.95 49.43
CA GLU A 54 12.56 8.16 50.70
C GLU A 54 11.55 7.00 50.70
N ALA A 55 11.74 6.06 51.63
CA ALA A 55 11.55 4.62 51.49
C ALA A 55 10.37 3.99 52.27
N LYS A 56 9.84 2.87 51.72
CA LYS A 56 9.34 1.56 52.29
C LYS A 56 8.56 1.50 53.64
N PRO A 57 7.94 0.35 54.02
CA PRO A 57 7.37 -0.80 53.28
C PRO A 57 5.90 -1.13 53.71
N SER A 58 5.14 -1.91 52.94
CA SER A 58 4.16 -2.85 53.54
C SER A 58 3.67 -3.95 52.59
N ASN A 59 3.87 -5.17 53.07
CA ASN A 59 3.12 -6.42 52.91
C ASN A 59 2.76 -7.04 51.55
N GLU A 60 3.26 -8.28 51.48
CA GLU A 60 2.94 -9.43 50.67
C GLU A 60 1.43 -9.75 50.64
N LYS A 61 0.89 -9.93 49.42
CA LYS A 61 -0.37 -10.66 49.22
C LYS A 61 -0.31 -11.47 47.94
N THR A 62 -0.05 -12.76 48.12
CA THR A 62 -0.26 -13.86 47.18
C THR A 62 -1.57 -13.68 46.41
N THR A 63 -1.49 -13.57 45.08
CA THR A 63 -2.66 -13.70 44.21
C THR A 63 -2.42 -14.86 43.24
N LYS A 64 -3.29 -15.87 43.41
CA LYS A 64 -3.51 -17.08 42.62
C LYS A 64 -3.50 -16.82 41.09
N PRO A 65 -2.91 -17.70 40.25
CA PRO A 65 -3.06 -17.60 38.81
C PRO A 65 -4.52 -17.84 38.42
N SER A 66 -5.12 -16.86 37.75
CA SER A 66 -6.38 -17.05 37.01
C SER A 66 -6.11 -17.98 35.82
N PRO A 67 -7.00 -18.94 35.51
CA PRO A 67 -6.84 -19.76 34.31
C PRO A 67 -6.96 -18.85 33.09
N GLU A 68 -5.94 -18.85 32.22
CA GLU A 68 -6.10 -18.40 30.84
C GLU A 68 -7.26 -19.19 30.20
N PRO A 69 -8.09 -18.55 29.36
CA PRO A 69 -9.16 -19.27 28.69
C PRO A 69 -8.54 -20.30 27.76
N ASP A 70 -8.84 -21.56 28.06
CA ASP A 70 -8.50 -22.76 27.28
C ASP A 70 -8.32 -22.48 25.80
N SER A 71 -7.10 -22.76 25.34
CA SER A 71 -6.80 -23.15 23.96
C SER A 71 -7.60 -24.41 23.62
N LYS A 72 -8.91 -24.25 23.40
CA LYS A 72 -9.74 -25.28 22.78
C LYS A 72 -9.13 -25.57 21.42
N ASN A 73 -8.80 -26.84 21.19
CA ASN A 73 -8.41 -27.40 19.90
C ASN A 73 -9.32 -26.89 18.79
N ARG A 74 -8.96 -25.76 18.16
CA ARG A 74 -9.57 -25.30 16.92
C ARG A 74 -8.89 -26.08 15.82
N THR A 75 -9.65 -26.96 15.16
CA THR A 75 -9.20 -27.60 13.93
C THR A 75 -9.02 -26.51 12.88
N PHE A 76 -7.77 -26.14 12.60
CA PHE A 76 -7.45 -25.19 11.55
C PHE A 76 -7.69 -25.82 10.18
N ASN A 77 -8.11 -25.02 9.21
CA ASN A 77 -8.25 -25.50 7.85
C ASN A 77 -6.85 -25.58 7.20
N GLN A 78 -6.33 -26.79 7.05
CA GLN A 78 -5.01 -27.01 6.44
C GLN A 78 -4.95 -26.49 5.00
N LYS A 79 -6.06 -26.51 4.25
CA LYS A 79 -6.14 -25.94 2.91
C LYS A 79 -5.94 -24.43 2.95
N SER A 80 -6.57 -23.72 3.89
CA SER A 80 -6.37 -22.27 4.06
C SER A 80 -4.92 -21.95 4.44
N ILE A 81 -4.32 -22.71 5.36
CA ILE A 81 -2.92 -22.53 5.77
C ILE A 81 -1.96 -22.71 4.59
N ASN A 82 -2.15 -23.77 3.79
CA ASN A 82 -1.32 -24.01 2.61
C ASN A 82 -1.51 -22.89 1.58
N HIS A 83 -2.75 -22.49 1.33
CA HIS A 83 -3.03 -21.37 0.43
C HIS A 83 -2.33 -20.09 0.88
N VAL A 84 -2.32 -19.75 2.17
CA VAL A 84 -1.57 -18.58 2.67
C VAL A 84 -0.07 -18.69 2.38
N LYS A 85 0.52 -19.89 2.47
CA LYS A 85 1.94 -20.09 2.10
C LYS A 85 2.16 -19.86 0.62
N ASP A 86 1.26 -20.36 -0.23
CA ASP A 86 1.33 -20.13 -1.68
C ASP A 86 1.21 -18.63 -2.03
N LEU A 87 0.32 -17.89 -1.34
CA LEU A 87 0.23 -16.43 -1.46
C LEU A 87 1.55 -15.75 -1.10
N PHE A 88 2.22 -16.22 -0.05
CA PHE A 88 3.51 -15.67 0.38
C PHE A 88 4.64 -15.98 -0.62
N GLU A 89 4.66 -17.17 -1.22
CA GLU A 89 5.62 -17.51 -2.28
C GLU A 89 5.42 -16.64 -3.53
N LEU A 90 4.18 -16.47 -3.99
CA LEU A 90 3.87 -15.57 -5.11
C LEU A 90 4.26 -14.12 -4.80
N ALA A 91 4.06 -13.67 -3.57
CA ALA A 91 4.41 -12.33 -3.15
C ALA A 91 5.92 -12.07 -3.19
N LYS A 92 6.78 -13.09 -3.11
CA LYS A 92 8.24 -12.93 -3.29
C LYS A 92 8.60 -12.47 -4.70
N GLU A 93 7.73 -12.76 -5.66
CA GLU A 93 7.84 -12.34 -7.06
C GLU A 93 6.99 -11.09 -7.38
N GLY A 94 6.38 -10.45 -6.37
CA GLY A 94 5.50 -9.30 -6.58
C GLY A 94 4.10 -9.66 -7.10
N LYS A 95 3.71 -10.94 -7.10
CA LYS A 95 2.49 -11.44 -7.75
C LYS A 95 1.39 -11.82 -6.77
N VAL A 96 0.16 -11.78 -7.26
CA VAL A 96 -1.02 -12.40 -6.63
C VAL A 96 -1.52 -13.57 -7.51
N PRO A 97 -2.32 -14.51 -6.98
CA PRO A 97 -2.85 -15.62 -7.78
C PRO A 97 -3.62 -15.14 -9.01
N ASN A 98 -3.52 -15.90 -10.10
CA ASN A 98 -4.30 -15.70 -11.33
C ASN A 98 -4.10 -14.34 -12.02
N VAL A 99 -3.04 -13.60 -11.67
CA VAL A 99 -2.68 -12.33 -12.28
C VAL A 99 -1.28 -12.44 -12.89
N PRO A 100 -1.11 -12.22 -14.20
CA PRO A 100 0.18 -12.35 -14.88
C PRO A 100 1.11 -11.14 -14.68
N PHE A 101 0.66 -10.13 -13.92
CA PHE A 101 1.36 -8.88 -13.67
C PHE A 101 1.79 -8.79 -12.21
N ALA A 102 2.89 -8.10 -11.95
CA ALA A 102 3.51 -8.01 -10.64
C ALA A 102 3.75 -6.55 -10.23
N ALA A 103 3.81 -6.31 -8.92
CA ALA A 103 4.37 -5.08 -8.39
C ALA A 103 5.84 -4.95 -8.82
N HIS A 104 6.35 -3.72 -8.82
CA HIS A 104 7.71 -3.32 -9.23
C HIS A 104 8.01 -3.46 -10.73
N THR A 105 7.56 -4.54 -11.37
CA THR A 105 7.87 -4.85 -12.78
C THR A 105 6.72 -4.60 -13.75
N GLY A 106 5.48 -4.52 -13.24
CA GLY A 106 4.31 -4.22 -14.06
C GLY A 106 4.24 -2.75 -14.47
N ASP A 107 3.64 -2.51 -15.62
CA ASP A 107 3.35 -1.19 -16.18
C ASP A 107 1.85 -1.08 -16.51
N ILE A 108 1.19 -0.03 -16.05
CA ILE A 108 -0.26 0.10 -16.21
C ILE A 108 -0.68 0.25 -17.68
N GLU A 109 0.13 0.86 -18.54
CA GLU A 109 -0.18 1.05 -19.96
C GLU A 109 -0.13 -0.29 -20.69
N GLU A 110 0.84 -1.14 -20.36
CA GLU A 110 0.92 -2.51 -20.88
C GLU A 110 -0.24 -3.37 -20.39
N ILE A 111 -0.63 -3.23 -19.12
CA ILE A 111 -1.78 -3.93 -18.54
C ILE A 111 -3.06 -3.51 -19.27
N GLU A 112 -3.28 -2.22 -19.49
CA GLU A 112 -4.46 -1.73 -20.21
C GLU A 112 -4.46 -2.14 -21.68
N LYS A 113 -3.28 -2.28 -22.31
CA LYS A 113 -3.16 -2.85 -23.65
C LYS A 113 -3.57 -4.31 -23.69
N ALA A 114 -3.22 -5.09 -22.66
CA ALA A 114 -3.54 -6.50 -22.57
C ALA A 114 -4.99 -6.78 -22.13
N TRP A 115 -5.53 -5.97 -21.22
CA TRP A 115 -6.82 -6.22 -20.55
C TRP A 115 -7.94 -5.25 -20.97
N GLY A 116 -7.62 -4.22 -21.75
CA GLY A 116 -8.51 -3.08 -22.00
C GLY A 116 -8.38 -2.00 -20.93
N LYS A 117 -9.03 -0.86 -21.12
CA LYS A 117 -9.02 0.22 -20.13
C LYS A 117 -9.62 -0.20 -18.79
N ALA A 118 -9.08 0.32 -17.70
CA ALA A 118 -9.64 0.12 -16.38
C ALA A 118 -11.08 0.63 -16.30
N ASN A 119 -11.92 -0.03 -15.49
CA ASN A 119 -13.30 0.39 -15.25
C ASN A 119 -13.35 1.75 -14.53
N LYS A 120 -12.36 2.00 -13.67
CA LYS A 120 -12.21 3.23 -12.90
C LYS A 120 -10.74 3.45 -12.60
N THR A 121 -10.28 4.69 -12.72
CA THR A 121 -8.95 5.10 -12.28
C THR A 121 -9.10 6.32 -11.38
N GLU A 122 -8.56 6.25 -10.16
CA GLU A 122 -8.70 7.33 -9.18
C GLU A 122 -7.43 7.49 -8.34
N HIS A 123 -7.20 8.69 -7.82
CA HIS A 123 -6.09 8.94 -6.91
C HIS A 123 -6.42 8.42 -5.51
N ALA A 124 -5.53 7.63 -4.92
CA ALA A 124 -5.66 7.16 -3.54
C ALA A 124 -4.28 6.92 -2.92
N GLY A 125 -4.11 7.26 -1.64
CA GLY A 125 -2.84 7.07 -0.94
C GLY A 125 -1.66 7.71 -1.69
N ASN A 126 -0.73 6.86 -2.15
CA ASN A 126 0.54 7.28 -2.75
C ASN A 126 0.53 7.36 -4.30
N GLY A 127 -0.61 7.13 -4.96
CA GLY A 127 -0.63 7.13 -6.42
C GLY A 127 -2.02 6.98 -7.02
N MET A 128 -2.06 6.51 -8.27
CA MET A 128 -3.31 6.23 -8.99
C MET A 128 -3.66 4.75 -8.83
N TYR A 129 -4.94 4.44 -8.76
CA TYR A 129 -5.46 3.08 -8.63
C TYR A 129 -6.42 2.78 -9.77
N ALA A 130 -6.06 1.82 -10.61
CA ALA A 130 -6.84 1.34 -11.74
C ALA A 130 -7.58 0.04 -11.37
N THR A 131 -8.91 0.09 -11.41
CA THR A 131 -9.79 -1.03 -11.06
C THR A 131 -10.23 -1.80 -12.30
N PHE A 132 -10.00 -3.11 -12.29
CA PHE A 132 -10.44 -4.06 -13.32
C PHE A 132 -11.48 -5.00 -12.69
N THR A 133 -12.74 -4.55 -12.66
CA THR A 133 -13.84 -5.21 -11.95
C THR A 133 -14.03 -6.65 -12.41
N ASN A 134 -14.02 -6.91 -13.72
CA ASN A 134 -14.19 -8.25 -14.28
C ASN A 134 -13.01 -9.20 -13.96
N LYS A 135 -11.89 -8.65 -13.50
CA LYS A 135 -10.71 -9.41 -13.08
C LYS A 135 -10.61 -9.54 -11.56
N ASN A 136 -11.46 -8.85 -10.79
CA ASN A 136 -11.35 -8.74 -9.34
C ASN A 136 -9.96 -8.24 -8.87
N VAL A 137 -9.38 -7.31 -9.63
CA VAL A 137 -8.01 -6.82 -9.42
C VAL A 137 -7.98 -5.30 -9.47
N VAL A 138 -7.13 -4.71 -8.63
CA VAL A 138 -6.80 -3.29 -8.68
C VAL A 138 -5.28 -3.13 -8.71
N PHE A 139 -4.78 -2.26 -9.58
CA PHE A 139 -3.37 -1.90 -9.64
C PHE A 139 -3.16 -0.48 -9.13
N GLY A 140 -2.32 -0.32 -8.11
CA GLY A 140 -1.77 0.98 -7.73
C GLY A 140 -0.50 1.24 -8.53
N PHE A 141 -0.39 2.42 -9.14
CA PHE A 141 0.73 2.80 -9.99
C PHE A 141 1.17 4.25 -9.77
N ASN A 142 2.46 4.51 -9.94
CA ASN A 142 3.05 5.84 -9.74
C ASN A 142 2.96 6.68 -11.03
N LYS A 143 3.48 7.92 -10.99
CA LYS A 143 3.43 8.84 -12.15
C LYS A 143 4.16 8.33 -13.40
N GLY A 144 5.08 7.39 -13.24
CA GLY A 144 5.82 6.76 -14.33
C GLY A 144 5.20 5.45 -14.81
N SER A 145 3.90 5.24 -14.59
CA SER A 145 3.14 4.05 -15.01
C SER A 145 3.54 2.73 -14.33
N GLN A 146 4.62 2.71 -13.55
CA GLN A 146 5.08 1.54 -12.80
C GLN A 146 4.08 1.17 -11.69
N VAL A 147 3.71 -0.11 -11.67
CA VAL A 147 2.83 -0.71 -10.67
C VAL A 147 3.60 -0.91 -9.36
N PHE A 148 3.07 -0.37 -8.27
CA PHE A 148 3.60 -0.57 -6.91
C PHE A 148 2.66 -1.38 -6.01
N ASP A 149 1.39 -1.58 -6.38
CA ASP A 149 0.41 -2.34 -5.61
C ASP A 149 -0.40 -3.24 -6.53
N VAL A 150 -0.41 -4.55 -6.26
CA VAL A 150 -1.30 -5.50 -6.91
C VAL A 150 -2.30 -6.02 -5.88
N ARG A 151 -3.56 -5.60 -6.01
CA ARG A 151 -4.66 -6.04 -5.13
C ARG A 151 -5.48 -7.12 -5.77
N SER A 152 -5.79 -8.15 -4.99
CA SER A 152 -6.67 -9.25 -5.40
C SER A 152 -7.87 -9.35 -4.48
N TYR A 153 -9.07 -9.32 -5.06
CA TYR A 153 -10.37 -9.47 -4.40
C TYR A 153 -11.01 -10.84 -4.69
N HIS A 154 -10.21 -11.81 -5.14
CA HIS A 154 -10.71 -13.12 -5.53
C HIS A 154 -11.38 -13.84 -4.34
N ALA A 155 -12.48 -14.57 -4.62
CA ALA A 155 -13.39 -15.06 -3.59
C ALA A 155 -12.76 -16.11 -2.66
N GLU A 156 -11.76 -16.85 -3.12
CA GLU A 156 -11.01 -17.84 -2.32
C GLU A 156 -10.28 -17.22 -1.12
N LEU A 157 -10.00 -15.91 -1.15
CA LEU A 157 -9.41 -15.21 -0.03
C LEU A 157 -10.39 -15.13 1.16
N LYS A 158 -11.69 -15.06 0.88
CA LYS A 158 -12.75 -14.84 1.87
C LYS A 158 -12.99 -16.03 2.81
N SER A 159 -12.30 -17.15 2.61
CA SER A 159 -12.27 -18.25 3.57
C SER A 159 -11.15 -18.15 4.60
N ILE A 160 -10.15 -17.30 4.38
CA ILE A 160 -8.94 -17.21 5.20
C ILE A 160 -9.20 -16.33 6.44
N THR A 161 -8.82 -16.84 7.60
CA THR A 161 -8.89 -16.12 8.89
C THR A 161 -7.51 -15.64 9.33
N LEU A 162 -7.47 -14.63 10.22
CA LEU A 162 -6.21 -14.18 10.83
C LEU A 162 -5.43 -15.33 11.51
N GLN A 163 -6.12 -16.24 12.19
CA GLN A 163 -5.44 -17.32 12.92
C GLN A 163 -4.75 -18.31 11.98
N GLU A 164 -5.33 -18.56 10.81
CA GLU A 164 -4.70 -19.40 9.79
C GLU A 164 -3.51 -18.70 9.15
N ILE A 165 -3.59 -17.37 8.94
CA ILE A 165 -2.46 -16.58 8.49
C ILE A 165 -1.33 -16.63 9.51
N GLU A 166 -1.63 -16.41 10.79
CA GLU A 166 -0.62 -16.47 11.85
C GLU A 166 -0.04 -17.88 12.03
N LYS A 167 -0.83 -18.93 11.79
CA LYS A 167 -0.34 -20.31 11.81
C LYS A 167 0.58 -20.61 10.62
N ALA A 168 0.34 -19.98 9.47
CA ALA A 168 1.13 -20.18 8.26
C ALA A 168 2.43 -19.38 8.26
N LEU A 169 2.38 -18.11 8.69
CA LEU A 169 3.44 -17.12 8.49
C LEU A 169 4.00 -16.54 9.80
N GLY A 170 3.40 -16.84 10.95
CA GLY A 170 3.70 -16.20 12.21
C GLY A 170 3.00 -14.84 12.38
N LYS A 171 3.45 -14.04 13.35
CA LYS A 171 2.87 -12.73 13.62
C LYS A 171 3.21 -11.73 12.49
N PRO A 172 2.31 -10.79 12.17
CA PRO A 172 2.58 -9.74 11.18
C PRO A 172 3.72 -8.83 11.65
N SER A 173 4.46 -8.26 10.69
CA SER A 173 5.49 -7.26 10.95
C SER A 173 4.90 -5.93 11.44
N SER A 174 3.69 -5.58 10.99
CA SER A 174 2.92 -4.47 11.55
C SER A 174 1.42 -4.67 11.33
N VAL A 175 0.60 -3.97 12.13
CA VAL A 175 -0.85 -3.92 11.96
C VAL A 175 -1.28 -2.46 11.87
N LYS A 176 -2.03 -2.12 10.82
CA LYS A 176 -2.53 -0.76 10.58
C LYS A 176 -4.06 -0.77 10.62
N GLY A 177 -4.66 0.29 11.16
CA GLY A 177 -6.11 0.49 11.11
C GLY A 177 -6.52 1.21 9.82
N ASN A 178 -7.68 0.86 9.27
CA ASN A 178 -8.31 1.55 8.14
C ASN A 178 -9.83 1.57 8.34
N GLY A 179 -10.33 2.58 9.07
CA GLY A 179 -11.71 2.58 9.54
C GLY A 179 -11.98 1.40 10.47
N GLU A 180 -12.97 0.57 10.13
CA GLU A 180 -13.27 -0.67 10.87
C GLU A 180 -12.40 -1.87 10.44
N ASP A 181 -11.57 -1.70 9.40
CA ASP A 181 -10.73 -2.76 8.88
C ASP A 181 -9.36 -2.75 9.55
N LYS A 182 -8.73 -3.93 9.59
CA LYS A 182 -7.32 -4.08 9.98
C LYS A 182 -6.51 -4.59 8.81
N ILE A 183 -5.35 -3.98 8.61
CA ILE A 183 -4.37 -4.35 7.60
C ILE A 183 -3.20 -5.02 8.32
N TYR A 184 -3.02 -6.31 8.08
CA TYR A 184 -1.94 -7.12 8.63
C TYR A 184 -0.82 -7.21 7.60
N VAL A 185 0.34 -6.61 7.92
CA VAL A 185 1.46 -6.47 6.99
C VAL A 185 2.53 -7.51 7.31
N TYR A 186 2.90 -8.30 6.32
CA TYR A 186 4.01 -9.25 6.38
C TYR A 186 5.11 -8.78 5.45
N LYS A 187 6.32 -8.54 5.98
CA LYS A 187 7.49 -8.30 5.14
C LYS A 187 7.85 -9.61 4.41
N VAL A 188 7.88 -9.59 3.08
CA VAL A 188 8.18 -10.77 2.26
C VAL A 188 9.66 -10.82 1.93
N ASN A 189 10.20 -9.70 1.44
CA ASN A 189 11.63 -9.49 1.22
C ASN A 189 11.93 -7.98 1.31
N ASN A 190 13.04 -7.51 0.73
CA ASN A 190 13.38 -6.08 0.74
C ASN A 190 12.51 -5.25 -0.22
N GLN A 191 11.95 -5.86 -1.26
CA GLN A 191 11.12 -5.20 -2.26
C GLN A 191 9.64 -5.21 -1.90
N TYR A 192 9.13 -6.33 -1.36
CA TYR A 192 7.69 -6.57 -1.26
C TYR A 192 7.19 -6.77 0.18
N GLU A 193 5.99 -6.27 0.40
CA GLU A 193 5.11 -6.60 1.53
C GLU A 193 3.89 -7.37 1.02
N LEU A 194 3.44 -8.37 1.78
CA LEU A 194 2.14 -9.01 1.61
C LEU A 194 1.20 -8.48 2.70
N LYS A 195 0.10 -7.86 2.29
CA LYS A 195 -0.88 -7.24 3.18
C LYS A 195 -2.19 -8.01 3.10
N PHE A 196 -2.75 -8.35 4.26
CA PHE A 196 -4.09 -8.92 4.38
C PHE A 196 -5.03 -7.87 4.98
N VAL A 197 -6.09 -7.52 4.25
CA VAL A 197 -7.12 -6.61 4.74
C VAL A 197 -8.29 -7.42 5.26
N ILE A 198 -8.58 -7.27 6.56
CA ILE A 198 -9.59 -8.04 7.27
C ILE A 198 -10.59 -7.05 7.90
N PRO A 199 -11.81 -6.98 7.36
CA PRO A 199 -12.88 -6.22 7.99
C PRO A 199 -13.27 -6.80 9.35
N LYS A 200 -13.55 -5.92 10.32
CA LYS A 200 -14.06 -6.35 11.64
C LYS A 200 -15.40 -7.08 11.52
N SER A 201 -16.23 -6.72 10.54
CA SER A 201 -17.56 -7.30 10.32
C SER A 201 -17.50 -8.78 9.94
N THR A 202 -16.49 -9.21 9.17
CA THR A 202 -16.36 -10.59 8.69
C THR A 202 -15.34 -11.40 9.48
N GLY A 203 -14.28 -10.76 9.98
CA GLY A 203 -13.13 -11.43 10.58
C GLY A 203 -12.35 -12.31 9.61
N LYS A 204 -12.59 -12.16 8.29
CA LYS A 204 -11.94 -12.90 7.22
C LYS A 204 -11.31 -11.95 6.20
N VAL A 205 -10.35 -12.43 5.43
CA VAL A 205 -9.69 -11.63 4.41
C VAL A 205 -10.70 -11.17 3.37
N ASP A 206 -10.82 -9.87 3.18
CA ASP A 206 -11.59 -9.29 2.07
C ASP A 206 -10.76 -9.31 0.78
N HIS A 207 -9.54 -8.79 0.88
CA HIS A 207 -8.57 -8.76 -0.19
C HIS A 207 -7.14 -8.80 0.34
N ILE A 208 -6.22 -9.10 -0.57
CA ILE A 208 -4.78 -8.98 -0.33
C ILE A 208 -4.17 -7.88 -1.22
N SER A 209 -3.00 -7.40 -0.81
CA SER A 209 -2.17 -6.49 -1.59
C SER A 209 -0.73 -6.99 -1.53
N VAL A 210 -0.12 -7.20 -2.71
CA VAL A 210 1.34 -7.33 -2.83
C VAL A 210 1.88 -5.97 -3.22
N PHE A 211 2.63 -5.38 -2.31
CA PHE A 211 2.96 -3.96 -2.32
C PHE A 211 4.47 -3.77 -2.34
N SER A 212 4.93 -2.86 -3.19
CA SER A 212 6.31 -2.37 -3.25
C SER A 212 6.40 -0.99 -2.59
N PRO A 213 6.92 -0.90 -1.35
CA PRO A 213 6.99 0.39 -0.65
C PRO A 213 7.84 1.43 -1.37
N GLU A 214 8.98 1.02 -1.93
CA GLU A 214 9.92 1.94 -2.58
C GLU A 214 9.36 2.55 -3.86
N ASP A 215 8.60 1.78 -4.64
CA ASP A 215 8.00 2.25 -5.89
C ASP A 215 6.73 3.08 -5.66
N SER A 216 6.17 3.02 -4.45
CA SER A 216 5.05 3.87 -4.03
C SER A 216 5.48 5.31 -3.71
N ILE A 217 6.78 5.55 -3.49
CA ILE A 217 7.28 6.89 -3.19
C ILE A 217 7.46 7.64 -4.51
N ASN A 218 6.78 8.78 -4.64
CA ASN A 218 6.90 9.61 -5.83
C ASN A 218 8.23 10.38 -5.83
N LYS A 219 9.24 9.82 -6.49
CA LYS A 219 10.58 10.44 -6.64
C LYS A 219 10.60 11.61 -7.62
N MET A 220 9.48 11.91 -8.29
CA MET A 220 9.34 13.00 -9.29
C MET A 220 8.77 14.29 -8.67
N ALA A 221 8.67 14.38 -7.34
CA ALA A 221 8.35 15.60 -6.61
C ALA A 221 9.66 16.20 -6.06
N GLY A 222 10.42 16.83 -6.96
CA GLY A 222 11.60 17.65 -6.65
C GLY A 222 11.38 19.07 -7.15
#